data_AF-A0A978VC01-F1
#
_entry.id   AF-A0A978VC01-F1
#
_cell.length_a   1.000
_cell.length_b   1.000
_cell.length_c   1.000
_cell.angle_alpha   90.00
_cell.angle_beta   90.00
_cell.angle_gamma   90.00
#
_symmetry.space_group_name_H-M   'P 1'
#
loop_
_entity.id
_entity.type
_entity.pdbx_description
1 polymer ?
#
loop_
_entity_poly.entity_id
_entity_poly.type
_entity_poly.pdbx_seq_one_letter_code
_entity_poly.pdbx_strand_id
1 'polypeptide(L)'
;MVSLTINGKPLIPDVVVDETWFSDPAVCKGLKNWYALSKTLAEDATWKFAKENKIDVVTIHPGFTMENVNVFAISFIWENEKPPLPIYHVSNEKAKGLGIDFISLEVSLTDTVECFKAKGFLIM
;
A
#
# COMPACT_ATOMS: atom_id res chain seq x y z
N MET A 1 1.45 10.75 6.28
CA MET A 1 2.51 9.82 5.86
C MET A 1 1.97 8.52 5.30
N VAL A 2 1.63 8.52 4.00
CA VAL A 2 1.13 7.30 3.34
C VAL A 2 2.26 6.28 3.15
N SER A 3 1.91 5.00 3.30
CA SER A 3 2.69 3.78 3.07
C SER A 3 3.13 3.56 1.61
N LEU A 4 3.63 4.60 0.97
CA LEU A 4 4.39 4.41 -0.25
C LEU A 4 5.85 4.55 0.14
N THR A 5 6.63 3.53 -0.16
CA THR A 5 8.06 3.40 0.17
C THR A 5 8.93 4.29 -0.72
N ILE A 6 8.41 5.45 -1.15
CA ILE A 6 9.02 6.31 -2.15
C ILE A 6 9.78 7.43 -1.44
N ASN A 7 10.95 7.08 -0.93
CA ASN A 7 11.83 7.99 -0.19
C ASN A 7 13.31 7.88 -0.58
N GLY A 8 13.61 7.20 -1.69
CA GLY A 8 14.96 7.02 -2.19
C GLY A 8 15.79 5.98 -1.44
N LYS A 9 15.27 5.37 -0.36
CA LYS A 9 15.94 4.25 0.30
C LYS A 9 15.84 3.00 -0.59
N PRO A 10 16.91 2.18 -0.66
CA PRO A 10 16.87 0.94 -1.43
C PRO A 10 15.88 -0.05 -0.81
N LEU A 11 15.01 -0.61 -1.64
CA LEU A 11 14.14 -1.72 -1.28
C LEU A 11 14.83 -3.00 -1.75
N ILE A 12 15.26 -3.82 -0.80
CA ILE A 12 15.88 -5.13 -1.03
C ILE A 12 15.15 -6.18 -0.19
N PRO A 13 15.28 -7.49 -0.51
CA PRO A 13 14.50 -8.53 0.17
C PRO A 13 14.63 -8.56 1.70
N ASP A 14 15.80 -8.22 2.24
CA ASP A 14 16.04 -8.24 3.69
C ASP A 14 15.49 -7.00 4.43
N VAL A 15 14.92 -6.03 3.70
CA VAL A 15 14.33 -4.83 4.30
C VAL A 15 12.89 -5.10 4.70
N VAL A 16 12.61 -4.85 5.98
CA VAL A 16 11.25 -4.79 6.52
C VAL A 16 10.82 -3.32 6.57
N VAL A 17 9.76 -3.01 5.85
CA VAL A 17 9.10 -1.71 5.85
C VAL A 17 8.06 -1.69 6.95
N ASP A 18 8.02 -0.64 7.77
CA ASP A 18 7.06 -0.48 8.86
C ASP A 18 6.46 0.94 8.87
N GLU A 19 5.69 1.28 9.91
CA GLU A 19 5.03 2.58 10.05
C GLU A 19 6.01 3.76 10.29
N THR A 20 7.31 3.52 10.44
CA THR A 20 8.35 4.57 10.50
C THR A 20 8.84 4.97 9.11
N TRP A 21 8.46 4.24 8.07
CA TRP A 21 8.82 4.54 6.70
C TRP A 21 7.85 5.53 6.07
N PHE A 22 8.42 6.64 5.60
CA PHE A 22 7.65 7.75 5.07
C PHE A 22 8.08 8.11 3.66
N SER A 23 7.11 8.36 2.78
CA SER A 23 7.33 8.94 1.45
C SER A 23 7.90 10.36 1.55
N ASP A 24 8.80 10.69 0.62
CA ASP A 24 9.29 12.05 0.44
C ASP A 24 8.53 12.74 -0.72
N PRO A 25 7.77 13.82 -0.46
CA PRO A 25 7.07 14.58 -1.50
C PRO A 25 7.97 15.05 -2.65
N ALA A 26 9.23 15.41 -2.37
CA ALA A 26 10.16 15.85 -3.40
C ALA A 26 10.54 14.70 -4.33
N VAL A 27 10.79 13.51 -3.78
CA VAL A 27 11.06 12.28 -4.54
C VAL A 27 9.83 11.88 -5.35
N CYS A 28 8.63 11.86 -4.75
CA CYS A 28 7.38 11.55 -5.44
C CYS A 28 7.14 12.50 -6.63
N LYS A 29 7.39 13.81 -6.44
CA LYS A 29 7.27 14.82 -7.49
C LYS A 29 8.33 14.63 -8.59
N GLY A 30 9.58 14.35 -8.23
CA GLY A 30 10.67 14.10 -9.17
C GLY A 30 10.41 12.88 -10.06
N LEU A 31 9.83 11.82 -9.48
CA LEU A 31 9.40 10.62 -10.19
C LEU A 31 8.07 10.78 -10.94
N LYS A 32 7.42 11.95 -10.85
CA LYS A 32 6.07 12.22 -11.38
C LYS A 32 5.02 11.20 -10.88
N ASN A 33 5.21 10.62 -9.70
CA ASN A 33 4.24 9.73 -9.09
C ASN A 33 3.18 10.54 -8.34
N TRP A 34 2.24 11.10 -9.10
CA TRP A 34 1.22 12.02 -8.59
C TRP A 34 0.26 11.38 -7.60
N TYR A 35 -0.03 10.08 -7.75
CA TYR A 35 -0.84 9.35 -6.79
C TYR A 35 -0.14 9.31 -5.43
N ALA A 36 1.13 8.90 -5.40
CA ALA A 36 1.91 8.86 -4.17
C ALA A 36 2.08 10.24 -3.53
N LEU A 37 2.36 11.26 -4.35
CA LEU A 37 2.49 12.63 -3.89
C LEU A 37 1.20 13.12 -3.23
N SER A 38 0.06 12.96 -3.91
CA SER A 38 -1.23 13.44 -3.38
C SER A 38 -1.60 12.76 -2.07
N LYS A 39 -1.40 11.45 -1.98
CA LYS A 39 -1.61 10.65 -0.76
C LYS A 39 -0.72 11.10 0.40
N THR A 40 0.56 11.34 0.12
CA THR A 40 1.53 11.82 1.13
C THR A 40 1.12 13.19 1.69
N LEU A 41 0.79 14.13 0.81
CA LEU A 41 0.39 15.48 1.19
C LEU A 41 -0.94 15.50 1.94
N ALA A 42 -1.91 14.68 1.53
CA ALA A 42 -3.22 14.61 2.17
C ALA A 42 -3.08 14.19 3.65
N GLU A 43 -2.28 13.17 3.93
CA GLU A 43 -2.13 12.70 5.31
C GLU A 43 -1.25 13.63 6.16
N ASP A 44 -0.22 14.27 5.59
CA ASP A 44 0.52 15.32 6.30
C ASP A 44 -0.42 16.47 6.73
N ALA A 45 -1.31 16.90 5.83
CA ALA A 45 -2.34 17.87 6.15
C ALA A 45 -3.32 17.36 7.22
N THR A 46 -3.73 16.09 7.17
CA THR A 46 -4.58 15.47 8.20
C THR A 46 -3.92 15.50 9.58
N TRP A 47 -2.66 15.09 9.69
CA TRP A 47 -1.94 15.08 10.98
C TRP A 47 -1.75 16.49 11.55
N LYS A 48 -1.39 17.46 10.69
CA LYS A 48 -1.26 18.86 11.09
C LYS A 48 -2.59 19.40 11.61
N PHE A 49 -3.66 19.20 10.87
CA PHE A 49 -5.00 19.61 11.25
C PHE A 49 -5.45 18.95 12.56
N ALA A 50 -5.23 17.64 12.71
CA ALA A 50 -5.60 16.90 13.91
C ALA A 50 -4.88 17.44 15.16
N LYS A 51 -3.57 17.72 15.04
CA LYS A 51 -2.77 18.29 16.13
C LYS A 51 -3.26 19.68 16.54
N GLU A 52 -3.55 20.54 15.57
CA GLU A 52 -4.05 21.89 15.82
C GLU A 52 -5.44 21.87 16.49
N ASN A 53 -6.28 20.90 16.14
CA ASN A 53 -7.65 20.79 16.63
C ASN A 53 -7.83 19.79 17.79
N LYS A 54 -6.75 19.21 18.32
CA LYS A 54 -6.78 18.20 19.39
C LYS A 54 -7.69 17.01 19.09
N ILE A 55 -7.67 16.56 17.83
CA ILE A 55 -8.41 15.40 17.35
C ILE A 55 -7.49 14.18 17.41
N ASP A 56 -7.97 13.09 17.99
CA ASP A 56 -7.27 11.80 17.93
C ASP A 56 -7.49 11.16 16.55
N VAL A 57 -6.40 10.81 15.87
CA VAL A 57 -6.42 10.29 14.50
C VAL A 57 -5.64 9.00 14.43
N VAL A 58 -6.24 8.01 13.79
CA VAL A 58 -5.61 6.75 13.41
C VAL A 58 -5.66 6.65 11.89
N THR A 59 -4.53 6.33 11.27
CA THR A 59 -4.43 6.08 9.83
C THR A 59 -4.26 4.60 9.56
N ILE A 60 -4.92 4.12 8.50
CA ILE A 60 -4.78 2.77 7.97
C ILE A 60 -4.21 2.88 6.57
N HIS A 61 -3.20 2.07 6.32
CA HIS A 61 -2.38 2.12 5.11
C HIS A 61 -2.47 0.79 4.36
N PRO A 62 -3.51 0.59 3.54
CA PRO A 62 -3.61 -0.61 2.74
C PRO A 62 -2.53 -0.61 1.64
N GLY A 63 -2.14 -1.81 1.22
CA GLY A 63 -1.38 -2.01 -0.02
C GLY A 63 -2.30 -1.94 -1.24
N PHE A 64 -2.14 -2.89 -2.14
CA PHE A 64 -3.14 -3.15 -3.17
C PHE A 64 -4.40 -3.73 -2.50
N THR A 65 -5.59 -3.54 -3.06
CA THR A 65 -6.81 -4.13 -2.47
C THR A 65 -7.61 -4.78 -3.58
N MET A 66 -7.89 -6.08 -3.43
CA MET A 66 -8.86 -6.78 -4.27
C MET A 66 -10.17 -6.92 -3.49
N GLU A 67 -11.28 -7.06 -4.21
CA GLU A 67 -12.67 -6.86 -3.75
C GLU A 67 -13.03 -7.41 -2.37
N ASN A 68 -12.33 -8.45 -1.88
CA ASN A 68 -12.54 -9.00 -0.55
C ASN A 68 -11.37 -8.95 0.46
N VAL A 69 -10.12 -8.52 0.16
CA VAL A 69 -9.06 -8.25 1.18
C VAL A 69 -7.94 -7.31 0.68
N ASN A 70 -7.35 -6.59 1.64
CA ASN A 70 -6.04 -5.92 1.60
C ASN A 70 -4.90 -6.85 1.14
N VAL A 71 -4.43 -6.65 -0.08
CA VAL A 71 -3.28 -7.32 -0.68
C VAL A 71 -2.03 -6.48 -0.44
N PHE A 72 -1.06 -7.01 0.31
CA PHE A 72 0.23 -6.33 0.43
C PHE A 72 0.91 -6.23 -0.94
N ALA A 73 1.35 -5.00 -1.24
CA ALA A 73 2.12 -4.54 -2.40
C ALA A 73 2.31 -5.55 -3.54
N ILE A 74 1.36 -5.59 -4.47
CA ILE A 74 1.68 -5.96 -5.85
C ILE A 74 1.90 -4.64 -6.59
N SER A 75 3.16 -4.35 -6.88
CA SER A 75 3.49 -3.39 -7.92
C SER A 75 3.03 -3.98 -9.25
N PHE A 76 1.76 -3.75 -9.61
CA PHE A 76 1.32 -3.90 -10.99
C PHE A 76 2.00 -2.79 -11.79
N ILE A 77 3.21 -3.06 -12.27
CA ILE A 77 3.80 -2.34 -13.38
C ILE A 77 3.55 -3.20 -14.60
N TRP A 78 2.42 -2.93 -15.25
CA TRP A 78 2.30 -3.09 -16.69
C TRP A 78 3.20 -2.03 -17.32
N GLU A 79 4.47 -2.36 -17.48
CA GLU A 79 5.42 -1.62 -18.30
C GLU A 79 6.48 -2.63 -18.71
N ASN A 80 6.30 -3.18 -19.91
CA ASN A 80 6.93 -4.39 -20.48
C ASN A 80 8.49 -4.39 -20.55
N GLU A 81 9.18 -3.48 -19.87
CA GLU A 81 10.64 -3.29 -20.01
C GLU A 81 11.39 -3.01 -18.70
N LYS A 82 10.74 -3.04 -17.53
CA LYS A 82 11.42 -2.84 -16.24
C LYS A 82 11.68 -4.17 -15.53
N PRO A 83 12.86 -4.36 -14.90
CA PRO A 83 13.11 -5.56 -14.11
C PRO A 83 12.03 -5.69 -13.03
N PRO A 84 11.62 -6.92 -12.68
CA PRO A 84 10.69 -7.14 -11.58
C PRO A 84 11.26 -6.45 -10.34
N LEU A 85 10.44 -5.61 -9.71
CA LEU A 85 10.86 -4.91 -8.51
C LEU A 85 11.24 -5.93 -7.43
N PRO A 86 12.30 -5.69 -6.67
CA PRO A 86 12.67 -6.57 -5.56
C PRO A 86 11.51 -6.67 -4.59
N ILE A 87 11.13 -7.91 -4.26
CA ILE A 87 10.13 -8.21 -3.24
C ILE A 87 10.76 -7.85 -1.90
N TYR A 88 10.11 -6.97 -1.14
CA TYR A 88 10.50 -6.59 0.22
C TYR A 88 9.40 -6.97 1.20
N HIS A 89 9.73 -7.02 2.49
CA HIS A 89 8.75 -7.33 3.52
C HIS A 89 8.10 -6.06 4.06
N VAL A 90 6.82 -6.16 4.43
CA VAL A 90 6.13 -5.10 5.16
C VAL A 90 5.62 -5.67 6.47
N SER A 91 5.85 -4.95 7.55
CA SER A 91 5.40 -5.31 8.88
C SER A 91 3.87 -5.25 8.94
N ASN A 92 3.29 -6.27 9.59
CA ASN A 92 1.87 -6.32 9.93
C ASN A 92 1.66 -6.52 11.44
N GLU A 93 2.69 -6.31 12.25
CA GLU A 93 2.66 -6.55 13.69
C GLU A 93 1.64 -5.67 14.41
N LYS A 94 1.53 -4.40 14.04
CA LYS A 94 0.56 -3.48 14.63
C LYS A 94 -0.88 -3.89 14.33
N ALA A 95 -1.15 -4.30 13.09
CA ALA A 95 -2.48 -4.79 12.70
C ALA A 95 -2.84 -6.09 13.45
N LYS A 96 -1.91 -7.05 13.53
CA LYS A 96 -2.08 -8.27 14.33
C LYS A 96 -2.29 -7.98 15.81
N GLY A 97 -1.56 -7.00 16.36
CA GLY A 97 -1.74 -6.54 17.74
C GLY A 97 -3.12 -5.94 18.02
N LEU A 98 -3.83 -5.49 16.98
CA LEU A 98 -5.22 -5.03 17.05
C LEU A 98 -6.24 -6.15 16.77
N GLY A 99 -5.80 -7.41 16.67
CA GLY A 99 -6.66 -8.56 16.39
C GLY A 99 -7.08 -8.70 14.92
N ILE A 100 -6.34 -8.08 13.99
CA ILE A 100 -6.60 -8.20 12.56
C ILE A 100 -5.85 -9.42 12.01
N ASP A 101 -6.61 -10.39 11.51
CA ASP A 101 -6.09 -11.53 10.78
C ASP A 101 -6.03 -11.25 9.27
N PHE A 102 -5.01 -11.83 8.63
CA PHE A 102 -4.77 -11.68 7.19
C PHE A 102 -5.10 -12.99 6.48
N ILE A 103 -5.92 -12.94 5.43
CA ILE A 103 -6.08 -14.09 4.53
C ILE A 103 -4.86 -14.19 3.60
N SER A 104 -4.54 -15.40 3.16
CA SER A 104 -3.46 -15.61 2.21
C SER A 104 -3.80 -15.02 0.84
N LEU A 105 -2.77 -14.63 0.09
CA LEU A 105 -2.91 -14.09 -1.26
C LEU A 105 -3.61 -15.09 -2.20
N GLU A 106 -3.34 -16.39 -2.05
CA GLU A 106 -3.95 -17.46 -2.86
C GLU A 106 -5.47 -17.52 -2.68
N VAL A 107 -5.95 -17.40 -1.44
CA VAL A 107 -7.38 -17.36 -1.14
C VAL A 107 -7.99 -16.09 -1.72
N SER A 108 -7.37 -14.93 -1.49
CA SER A 108 -7.85 -13.64 -2.02
C SER A 108 -7.93 -13.60 -3.56
N LEU A 109 -6.94 -14.18 -4.25
CA LEU A 109 -6.94 -14.28 -5.71
C LEU A 109 -8.05 -15.21 -6.21
N THR A 110 -8.25 -16.35 -5.55
CA THR A 110 -9.30 -17.30 -5.89
C THR A 110 -10.67 -16.64 -5.78
N ASP A 111 -10.94 -15.95 -4.67
CA ASP A 111 -12.20 -15.22 -4.45
C ASP A 111 -12.42 -14.13 -5.51
N THR A 112 -11.36 -13.43 -5.90
CA THR A 112 -11.42 -12.37 -6.93
C THR A 112 -11.76 -12.95 -8.30
N VAL A 113 -11.15 -14.07 -8.68
CA VAL A 113 -11.44 -14.76 -9.95
C VAL A 113 -12.87 -15.27 -9.99
N GLU A 114 -13.35 -15.90 -8.92
CA GLU A 114 -14.74 -16.38 -8.84
C GLU A 114 -15.74 -15.22 -8.87
N CYS A 115 -15.42 -14.09 -8.24
CA CYS A 115 -16.23 -12.88 -8.33
C CYS A 115 -16.31 -12.35 -9.77
N PHE A 116 -15.18 -12.29 -10.49
CA PHE A 116 -15.16 -11.83 -11.87
C PHE A 116 -15.90 -12.78 -12.83
N LYS A 117 -15.87 -14.09 -12.59
CA LYS A 117 -16.72 -15.06 -13.30
C LYS A 117 -18.21 -14.80 -13.03
N ALA A 118 -18.59 -14.65 -11.76
CA ALA A 118 -19.98 -14.44 -11.37
C ALA A 118 -20.58 -13.14 -11.95
N LYS A 119 -19.75 -12.10 -12.12
CA LYS A 119 -20.14 -10.82 -12.74
C LYS A 119 -20.08 -10.83 -14.26
N GLY A 120 -19.66 -11.92 -14.89
CA GLY A 120 -19.54 -12.04 -16.34
C GLY A 120 -18.39 -11.23 -16.94
N PHE A 121 -17.41 -10.80 -16.13
CA PHE A 121 -16.20 -10.13 -16.62
C PHE A 121 -15.19 -11.10 -17.24
N LEU A 122 -15.22 -12.36 -16.80
CA LEU A 122 -14.44 -13.45 -17.38
C LEU A 122 -15.35 -14.34 -18.21
N ILE A 123 -15.08 -14.42 -19.50
CA ILE A 123 -15.71 -15.38 -20.40
C ILE A 123 -14.95 -16.69 -20.22
N MET A 124 -15.68 -17.75 -19.85
CA MET A 124 -15.12 -19.09 -19.66
C MET A 124 -14.93 -19.82 -20.99
#